data_AF-A0A453K0A9-F1
#
_entry.id   AF-A0A453K0A9-F1
#
_cell.length_a   1.000
_cell.length_b   1.000
_cell.length_c   1.000
_cell.angle_alpha   90.00
_cell.angle_beta   90.00
_cell.angle_gamma   90.00
#
_symmetry.space_group_name_H-M   'P 1'
#
loop_
_entity.id
_entity.type
_entity.pdbx_description
1 polymer ?
#
loop_
_entity_poly.entity_id
_entity_poly.type
_entity_poly.pdbx_seq_one_letter_code
_entity_poly.pdbx_strand_id
1 'polypeptide(L)' 'LAEAAYHHFTRILGTAEPRPFSIDLSTVHTGPFDLSGLDVPFSKDEIWAAVKSLPLGKAPGPDGFTAEFLQSAWDV' A
#
# COMPACT_ATOMS: atom_id res chain seq x y z
N LEU A 1 22.86 8.41 17.84
CA LEU A 1 21.93 7.42 17.28
C LEU A 1 21.83 7.54 15.75
N ALA A 2 21.56 8.73 15.20
CA ALA A 2 21.43 8.96 13.76
C ALA A 2 22.67 8.52 12.94
N GLU A 3 23.88 8.81 13.44
CA GLU A 3 25.13 8.42 12.76
C GLU A 3 25.36 6.90 12.72
N ALA A 4 25.05 6.20 13.81
CA ALA A 4 25.11 4.75 13.86
C ALA A 4 24.08 4.09 12.92
N ALA A 5 22.86 4.63 12.85
CA ALA A 5 21.84 4.19 11.91
C ALA A 5 22.27 4.43 10.46
N TYR A 6 22.82 5.61 10.15
CA TYR A 6 23.34 5.94 8.83
C TYR A 6 24.40 4.92 8.39
N HIS A 7 25.47 4.72 9.18
CA HIS A 7 26.52 3.75 8.84
C HIS A 7 26.00 2.32 8.71
N HIS A 8 25.09 1.91 9.59
CA HIS A 8 24.49 0.59 9.54
C HIS A 8 23.76 0.35 8.22
N PHE A 9 22.90 1.28 7.80
CA PHE A 9 22.12 1.15 6.57
C PHE A 9 22.95 1.39 5.31
N THR A 10 23.90 2.32 5.30
CA THR A 10 24.82 2.50 4.16
C THR A 10 25.60 1.22 3.88
N ARG A 11 26.04 0.50 4.91
CA ARG A 11 26.74 -0.78 4.75
C ARG A 11 25.84 -1.89 4.18
N ILE A 12 24.56 -1.91 4.52
CA ILE A 12 23.61 -2.95 4.07
C ILE A 12 23.08 -2.66 2.67
N LEU A 13 22.68 -1.41 2.42
CA LEU A 13 22.08 -0.98 1.15
C LEU A 13 23.14 -0.81 0.06
N GLY A 14 24.41 -0.59 0.46
CA GLY A 14 25.51 -0.33 -0.46
C GLY A 14 25.45 1.06 -1.10
N THR A 15 26.29 1.26 -2.11
CA THR A 15 26.31 2.45 -2.94
C THR A 15 25.75 2.13 -4.32
N ALA A 16 25.08 3.10 -4.95
CA ALA A 16 24.61 2.91 -6.32
C ALA A 16 25.81 2.80 -7.28
N GLU A 17 25.88 1.70 -8.02
CA GLU A 17 26.83 1.56 -9.12
C GLU A 17 26.54 2.55 -10.25
N PRO A 18 27.54 2.98 -11.03
CA PRO A 18 27.34 3.79 -12.23
C PRO A 18 26.44 3.06 -13.22
N ARG A 19 25.34 3.70 -13.63
CA ARG A 19 24.41 3.14 -14.63
C ARG A 19 24.51 3.95 -15.92
N PRO A 20 24.47 3.30 -17.10
CA PRO A 20 24.54 3.98 -18.39
C PRO A 20 23.29 4.83 -18.69
N PHE A 21 22.20 4.62 -17.95
CA PHE A 21 20.97 5.40 -18.04
C PHE A 21 20.26 5.43 -16.68
N SER A 22 19.43 6.44 -16.48
CA SER A 22 18.55 6.60 -15.32
C SER A 22 17.18 7.06 -15.79
N ILE A 23 16.15 6.79 -14.98
CA ILE A 23 14.80 7.32 -15.20
C ILE A 23 14.80 8.78 -14.75
N ASP A 24 14.30 9.67 -15.59
CA ASP A 24 14.04 11.05 -15.21
C ASP A 24 12.74 11.11 -14.39
N LEU A 25 12.87 11.06 -13.05
CA LEU A 25 11.72 11.08 -12.15
C LEU A 25 10.92 12.39 -12.25
N SER A 26 11.51 13.49 -12.74
CA SER A 26 10.76 14.74 -12.97
C SER A 26 9.72 14.60 -14.08
N THR A 27 9.94 13.68 -15.03
CA THR A 27 8.96 13.32 -16.07
C THR A 27 7.92 12.31 -15.57
N VAL A 28 8.22 11.57 -14.51
CA VAL A 28 7.30 10.59 -13.89
C VAL A 28 6.28 11.31 -13.00
N HIS A 29 6.68 12.39 -12.34
CA HIS A 29 5.81 13.21 -11.50
C HIS A 29 5.24 14.38 -12.29
N THR A 30 4.03 14.21 -12.83
CA THR A 30 3.38 15.17 -13.75
C THR A 30 2.74 16.40 -13.09
N GLY A 31 3.18 16.80 -11.89
CA GLY A 31 2.69 17.99 -11.16
C GLY A 31 2.19 17.67 -9.75
N PRO A 32 1.75 18.69 -8.99
CA PRO A 32 1.18 18.47 -7.67
C PRO A 32 -0.15 17.71 -7.81
N PHE A 33 -0.23 16.54 -7.18
CA PHE A 33 -1.48 15.81 -7.01
C PHE A 33 -2.28 16.46 -5.89
N ASP A 34 -3.60 16.52 -6.07
CA ASP A 34 -4.48 16.79 -4.93
C ASP A 34 -4.44 15.58 -3.99
N LEU A 35 -3.83 15.76 -2.82
CA LEU A 35 -3.70 14.74 -1.79
C LEU A 35 -4.72 14.91 -0.67
N SER A 36 -5.64 15.88 -0.78
CA SER A 36 -6.61 16.19 0.27
C SER A 36 -7.50 15.00 0.65
N GLY A 37 -7.73 14.07 -0.29
CA GLY A 37 -8.50 12.86 -0.06
C GLY A 37 -7.79 11.74 0.71
N LEU A 38 -6.46 11.82 0.92
CA LEU A 38 -5.71 10.71 1.51
C LEU A 38 -5.98 10.52 3.01
N ASP A 39 -6.30 11.61 3.70
CA ASP A 39 -6.63 11.62 5.14
C ASP A 39 -8.14 11.50 5.41
N VAL A 40 -8.96 11.41 4.35
CA VAL A 40 -10.42 11.32 4.48
C VAL A 40 -10.81 9.89 4.84
N PRO A 41 -11.73 9.67 5.81
CA PRO A 41 -12.26 8.34 6.09
C PRO A 41 -12.95 7.72 4.88
N PHE A 42 -12.77 6.42 4.67
CA PHE A 42 -13.50 5.69 3.64
C PHE A 42 -15.01 5.72 3.89
N SER A 43 -15.77 5.91 2.83
CA SER A 43 -17.23 5.80 2.85
C SER A 43 -17.67 4.34 2.99
N LYS A 44 -18.91 4.14 3.48
CA LYS A 44 -19.52 2.81 3.57
C LYS A 44 -19.54 2.11 2.21
N ASP A 45 -19.79 2.86 1.13
CA ASP A 45 -19.86 2.30 -0.23
C ASP A 45 -18.49 1.87 -0.76
N GLU A 46 -17.43 2.63 -0.48
CA GLU A 46 -16.05 2.24 -0.84
C GLU A 46 -15.63 0.97 -0.12
N ILE A 47 -15.88 0.89 1.19
CA ILE A 47 -15.59 -0.30 1.98
C ILE A 47 -16.39 -1.48 1.43
N TRP A 48 -17.66 -1.28 1.10
CA TRP A 48 -18.50 -2.35 0.56
C TRP A 48 -18.03 -2.83 -0.81
N ALA A 49 -17.62 -1.91 -1.68
CA ALA A 49 -17.05 -2.23 -2.99
C ALA A 49 -15.77 -3.07 -2.83
N ALA A 50 -14.91 -2.71 -1.88
CA ALA A 50 -13.70 -3.47 -1.57
C ALA A 50 -14.02 -4.89 -1.07
N VAL A 51 -14.96 -5.04 -0.13
CA VAL A 51 -15.39 -6.36 0.38
C VAL A 51 -15.96 -7.25 -0.72
N LYS A 52 -16.77 -6.69 -1.62
CA LYS A 52 -17.31 -7.41 -2.79
C LYS A 52 -16.24 -7.83 -3.80
N SER A 53 -15.11 -7.12 -3.86
CA SER A 53 -14.00 -7.43 -4.76
C SER A 53 -13.09 -8.57 -4.25
N LEU A 54 -13.26 -8.99 -2.99
CA LEU A 54 -12.44 -10.06 -2.41
C LEU A 54 -12.68 -11.39 -3.14
N PRO A 55 -11.61 -12.16 -3.43
CA PRO A 55 -11.73 -13.45 -4.06
C PRO A 55 -12.42 -14.46 -3.13
N LEU A 56 -13.50 -15.06 -3.62
CA LEU A 56 -14.23 -16.14 -2.93
C LEU A 56 -13.43 -17.46 -2.93
N GLY A 57 -13.73 -18.34 -1.98
CA GLY A 57 -13.15 -19.67 -1.82
C GLY A 57 -11.72 -19.66 -1.27
N LYS A 58 -11.25 -18.52 -0.75
CA LYS A 58 -9.96 -18.42 -0.07
C LYS A 58 -10.09 -18.86 1.39
N ALA A 59 -9.06 -19.53 1.89
CA ALA A 59 -8.96 -19.86 3.30
C ALA A 59 -8.98 -18.57 4.15
N PRO A 60 -9.60 -18.61 5.35
CA PRO A 60 -9.67 -17.44 6.23
C PRO A 60 -8.29 -17.02 6.73
N GLY A 61 -8.18 -15.76 7.13
CA GLY A 61 -7.00 -15.26 7.82
C GLY A 61 -6.91 -15.78 9.27
N PRO A 62 -5.95 -15.27 10.06
CA PRO A 62 -5.84 -15.56 11.49
C PRO A 62 -7.10 -15.19 12.31
N ASP A 63 -7.97 -14.33 11.77
CA ASP A 63 -9.25 -13.94 12.35
C ASP A 63 -10.37 -14.97 12.13
N GLY A 64 -10.17 -15.94 11.25
CA GLY A 64 -11.14 -17.00 10.96
C GLY A 64 -12.27 -16.59 10.01
N PHE A 65 -12.27 -15.38 9.46
CA PHE A 65 -13.34 -14.90 8.58
C PHE A 65 -12.99 -15.06 7.10
N THR A 66 -13.96 -15.52 6.31
CA THR A 66 -13.84 -15.61 4.85
C THR A 66 -14.51 -14.43 4.16
N ALA A 67 -14.21 -14.24 2.87
CA ALA A 67 -14.87 -13.22 2.06
C ALA A 67 -16.39 -13.42 2.00
N GLU A 68 -16.87 -14.67 1.93
CA GLU A 68 -18.29 -15.02 1.95
C GLU A 68 -18.95 -14.61 3.26
N PHE A 69 -18.28 -14.83 4.40
CA PHE A 69 -18.78 -14.40 5.69
C PHE A 69 -18.95 -12.88 5.72
N LEU A 70 -17.90 -12.13 5.34
CA LEU A 70 -17.93 -10.66 5.33
C LEU A 70 -19.02 -10.11 4.41
N GLN A 71 -19.25 -10.75 3.26
CA GLN A 71 -20.34 -10.36 2.35
C GLN A 71 -21.72 -10.69 2.92
N SER A 72 -21.89 -11.83 3.58
CA SER A 72 -23.17 -12.23 4.18
C SER A 72 -23.56 -11.40 5.39
N ALA A 73 -22.56 -10.88 6.13
CA ALA A 73 -22.76 -10.15 7.38
C ALA A 73 -22.76 -8.62 7.21
N TRP A 74 -22.75 -8.10 5.98
CA TRP A 74 -22.61 -6.66 5.74
C TRP A 74 -23.76 -5.80 6.31
N ASP A 75 -24.98 -6.35 6.31
CA ASP A 75 -26.18 -5.68 6.79
C ASP A 75 -26.53 -6.04 8.25
N VAL A 76 -25.69 -6.84 8.91
CA VAL A 76 -25.89 -7.36 10.28
C VAL A 76 -25.41 -6.37 11.34
#